data_AF-A0A435H022-F1
#
_entry.id   AF-A0A435H022-F1
#
_cell.length_a   1.000
_cell.length_b   1.000
_cell.length_c   1.000
_cell.angle_alpha   90.00
_cell.angle_beta   90.00
_cell.angle_gamma   90.00
#
_symmetry.space_group_name_H-M   'P 1'
#
loop_
_entity.id
_entity.type
_entity.pdbx_description
1 polymer ?
#
loop_
_entity_poly.entity_id
_entity_poly.type
_entity_poly.pdbx_seq_one_letter_code
_entity_poly.pdbx_strand_id
1 'polypeptide(L)' 'TLWVANLTSKAQSVKLPDAPSSARIALLGAEQFERAATDPNFMESTARPLDDQFISLDAYAVARVDLDLPFST' A
#
# COMPACT_ATOMS: atom_id res chain seq x y z
N THR A 1 5.33 7.26 6.28
CA THR A 1 4.64 6.64 5.13
C THR A 1 5.60 6.45 3.96
N LEU A 2 5.55 5.28 3.33
CA LEU A 2 6.26 4.90 2.11
C LEU A 2 5.24 4.76 0.97
N TRP A 3 5.56 5.26 -0.22
CA TRP A 3 4.74 5.09 -1.43
C TRP A 3 5.49 4.23 -2.45
N VAL A 4 4.81 3.24 -3.02
CA VAL A 4 5.38 2.33 -4.02
C VAL A 4 4.46 2.32 -5.24
N ALA A 5 5.01 2.55 -6.43
CA ALA A 5 4.25 2.54 -7.67
C ALA A 5 4.82 1.50 -8.63
N ASN A 6 3.95 0.67 -9.21
CA ASN A 6 4.31 -0.21 -10.30
C ASN A 6 4.20 0.56 -11.63
N LEU A 7 5.33 0.98 -12.21
CA LEU A 7 5.32 1.72 -13.49
C LEU A 7 5.24 0.81 -14.72
N THR A 8 4.91 -0.47 -14.54
CA THR A 8 4.87 -1.47 -15.61
C THR A 8 3.44 -1.95 -15.86
N SER A 9 3.23 -2.54 -17.04
CA SER A 9 1.96 -3.16 -17.44
C SER A 9 1.77 -4.58 -16.89
N LYS A 10 2.64 -5.05 -15.99
CA LYS A 10 2.58 -6.40 -15.41
C LYS A 10 2.52 -6.31 -13.90
N ALA A 11 1.84 -7.24 -13.24
CA ALA A 11 1.88 -7.34 -11.79
C ALA A 11 3.33 -7.49 -11.28
N GLN A 12 3.65 -6.77 -10.21
CA GLN A 12 4.95 -6.80 -9.54
C GLN A 12 4.78 -7.18 -8.08
N SER A 13 5.74 -7.93 -7.55
CA SER A 13 5.82 -8.23 -6.13
C SER A 13 7.10 -7.62 -5.58
N VAL A 14 6.96 -6.82 -4.52
CA VAL A 14 8.08 -6.15 -3.86
C VAL A 14 8.13 -6.62 -2.41
N LYS A 15 9.30 -7.06 -1.97
CA LYS A 15 9.55 -7.35 -0.56
C LYS A 15 9.98 -6.07 0.15
N LEU A 16 9.35 -5.77 1.28
CA LEU A 16 9.75 -4.69 2.16
C LEU A 16 10.38 -5.29 3.43
N PRO A 17 11.68 -5.62 3.39
CA PRO A 17 12.34 -6.20 4.56
C PRO A 17 12.25 -5.22 5.75
N ASP A 18 12.12 -5.79 6.95
CA ASP A 18 12.11 -5.04 8.22
C ASP A 18 10.90 -4.12 8.39
N ALA A 19 9.82 -4.34 7.64
CA ALA A 19 8.55 -3.66 7.91
C ALA A 19 8.06 -4.02 9.32
N PRO A 20 7.67 -3.03 10.15
CA PRO A 20 7.09 -3.29 11.47
C PRO A 20 5.87 -4.20 11.37
N SER A 21 5.62 -5.03 12.37
CA SER A 21 4.39 -5.85 12.43
C SER A 21 3.11 -5.01 12.51
N SER A 22 3.23 -3.75 12.95
CA SER A 22 2.17 -2.73 12.94
C SER A 22 1.95 -2.08 11.57
N ALA A 23 2.77 -2.38 10.56
CA ALA A 23 2.69 -1.71 9.27
C ALA A 23 1.33 -1.97 8.61
N ARG A 24 0.76 -0.91 8.03
CA ARG A 24 -0.51 -0.96 7.30
C ARG A 24 -0.30 -0.57 5.85
N ILE A 25 -1.08 -1.17 4.97
CA ILE A 25 -1.02 -0.93 3.54
C ILE A 25 -2.41 -0.64 2.99
N ALA A 26 -2.47 0.35 2.11
CA ALA A 26 -3.61 0.62 1.24
C ALA A 26 -3.16 0.54 -0.22
N LEU A 27 -4.02 -0.04 -1.07
CA LEU A 27 -3.75 -0.23 -2.50
C LEU A 27 -4.70 0.59 -3.34
N LEU A 28 -4.17 1.18 -4.41
CA LEU A 28 -4.91 1.89 -5.43
C LEU A 28 -4.54 1.31 -6.79
N GLY A 29 -5.37 0.42 -7.31
CA GLY A 29 -5.29 -0.12 -8.66
C GLY A 29 -6.39 0.44 -9.56
N ALA A 30 -6.45 -0.04 -10.80
CA ALA A 30 -7.42 0.40 -11.78
C ALA A 30 -8.87 0.19 -11.31
N GLU A 31 -9.16 -0.95 -10.66
CA GLU A 31 -10.51 -1.28 -10.17
C GLU A 31 -11.00 -0.32 -9.06
N GLN A 32 -10.09 0.26 -8.28
CA GLN A 32 -10.43 1.15 -7.17
C GLN A 32 -10.38 2.63 -7.56
N PHE A 33 -9.84 2.96 -8.74
CA PHE A 33 -9.55 4.34 -9.13
C PHE A 33 -10.78 5.25 -9.12
N GLU A 34 -11.88 4.83 -9.74
CA GLU A 34 -13.11 5.64 -9.79
C GLU A 34 -13.62 5.98 -8.38
N ARG A 35 -13.63 4.98 -7.49
CA ARG A 35 -14.07 5.18 -6.11
C ARG A 35 -13.12 6.11 -5.36
N ALA A 36 -11.81 5.89 -5.48
CA ALA A 36 -10.80 6.72 -4.83
C ALA A 36 -10.80 8.18 -5.32
N ALA A 37 -11.18 8.43 -6.58
CA ALA A 37 -11.32 9.77 -7.13
C ALA A 37 -12.52 10.55 -6.55
N THR A 38 -13.49 9.85 -5.95
CA THR A 38 -14.70 10.44 -5.35
C THR A 38 -14.69 10.46 -3.82
N ASP A 39 -13.82 9.67 -3.20
CA ASP A 39 -13.70 9.55 -1.74
C ASP A 39 -12.27 9.89 -1.29
N PRO A 40 -12.02 11.08 -0.72
CA PRO A 40 -10.69 11.49 -0.28
C PRO A 40 -10.13 10.62 0.86
N ASN A 41 -10.99 9.88 1.58
CA ASN A 41 -10.59 9.01 2.68
C ASN A 41 -10.44 7.53 2.26
N PHE A 42 -10.56 7.23 0.97
CA PHE A 42 -10.57 5.85 0.47
C PHE A 42 -9.34 5.05 0.93
N MET A 43 -8.14 5.57 0.72
CA MET A 43 -6.92 4.85 1.10
C MET A 43 -6.78 4.69 2.62
N GLU A 44 -7.27 5.63 3.42
CA GLU A 44 -7.28 5.49 4.87
C GLU A 44 -8.24 4.37 5.31
N SER A 45 -9.46 4.38 4.78
CA SER A 45 -10.50 3.42 5.15
C SER A 45 -10.23 1.98 4.68
N THR A 46 -9.42 1.83 3.63
CA THR A 46 -9.06 0.52 3.05
C THR A 46 -7.70 0.01 3.53
N ALA A 47 -7.00 0.76 4.39
CA ALA A 47 -5.73 0.35 4.95
C ALA A 47 -5.89 -0.91 5.81
N ARG A 48 -5.15 -1.97 5.46
CA ARG A 48 -5.13 -3.26 6.15
C ARG A 48 -3.72 -3.59 6.66
N PRO A 49 -3.53 -4.55 7.58
CA PRO A 49 -2.19 -5.01 7.95
C PRO A 49 -1.36 -5.43 6.73
N LEU A 50 -0.05 -5.16 6.76
CA LEU A 50 0.87 -5.64 5.74
C LEU A 50 1.28 -7.08 6.02
N ASP A 51 0.71 -8.03 5.29
CA ASP A 51 0.99 -9.45 5.43
C ASP A 51 2.35 -9.84 4.82
N ASP A 52 3.07 -10.73 5.50
CA ASP A 52 4.31 -11.40 5.06
C ASP A 52 5.41 -10.48 4.48
N GLN A 53 5.36 -9.17 4.76
CA GLN A 53 6.31 -8.17 4.23
C GLN A 53 6.33 -8.08 2.69
N PHE A 54 5.30 -8.60 2.01
CA PHE A 54 5.20 -8.55 0.55
C PHE A 54 4.10 -7.58 0.11
N ILE A 55 4.43 -6.78 -0.89
CA ILE A 55 3.52 -5.84 -1.53
C ILE A 55 3.29 -6.34 -2.94
N SER A 56 2.08 -6.82 -3.20
CA SER A 56 1.64 -7.18 -4.55
C SER A 56 0.95 -5.98 -5.19
N LEU A 57 1.45 -5.57 -6.35
CA LEU A 57 0.95 -4.43 -7.14
C LEU A 57 0.52 -4.91 -8.52
N ASP A 58 -0.75 -4.70 -8.86
CA ASP A 58 -1.21 -4.87 -10.24
C ASP A 58 -0.54 -3.86 -11.18
N ALA A 59 -0.74 -4.04 -12.49
CA ALA A 59 -0.26 -3.11 -13.51
C ALA A 59 -0.68 -1.67 -13.16
N TYR A 60 0.28 -0.76 -13.09
CA TYR A 60 0.06 0.66 -12.76
C TYR A 60 -0.55 0.94 -11.37
N ALA A 61 -0.57 -0.05 -10.48
CA ALA A 61 -1.07 0.14 -9.12
C ALA A 61 -0.08 0.93 -8.26
N VAL A 62 -0.63 1.60 -7.25
CA VAL A 62 0.09 2.33 -6.21
C VAL A 62 -0.25 1.76 -4.84
N ALA A 63 0.76 1.59 -3.99
CA ALA A 63 0.61 1.26 -2.58
C ALA A 63 1.02 2.45 -1.71
N ARG A 64 0.25 2.70 -0.66
CA ARG A 64 0.64 3.51 0.49
C ARG A 64 0.90 2.58 1.66
N VAL A 65 2.11 2.64 2.23
CA VAL A 65 2.49 1.86 3.40
C VAL A 65 2.77 2.79 4.57
N ASP A 66 1.99 2.65 5.63
CA ASP A 66 2.16 3.36 6.88
C ASP A 66 2.99 2.47 7.81
N LEU A 67 4.26 2.82 7.91
CA LEU A 67 5.25 2.20 8.79
C LEU A 67 5.15 2.92 10.14
N ASP A 68 4.15 2.61 10.95
CA ASP A 68 4.10 3.14 12.32
C ASP A 68 5.30 2.58 13.08
N LEU A 69 6.36 3.39 13.17
CA LEU A 69 7.49 3.16 14.05
C LEU A 69 6.94 3.22 15.48
N PRO A 70 7.22 2.24 16.35
CA PRO A 70 6.96 2.45 17.77
C PRO A 70 7.71 3.73 18.17
N PHE A 71 6.99 4.68 18.76
CA PHE A 71 7.64 5.79 19.46
C PHE A 71 8.63 5.16 20.43
N SER A 72 9.92 5.39 20.23
CA SER A 72 10.92 5.05 21.24
C SER A 72 10.62 5.93 22.46
N THR A 73 10.01 5.34 23.49
CA THR A 73 10.00 5.86 24.86
C THR A 73 11.35 5.66 25.51
#